data_AF-A0A968SYM6-F1
#
_entry.id   AF-A0A968SYM6-F1
#
_cell.length_a   1.000
_cell.length_b   1.000
_cell.length_c   1.000
_cell.angle_alpha   90.00
_cell.angle_beta   90.00
_cell.angle_gamma   90.00
#
_symmetry.space_group_name_H-M   'P 1'
#
loop_
_entity.id
_entity.type
_entity.pdbx_description
1 polymer ?
#
loop_
_entity_poly.entity_id
_entity_poly.type
_entity_poly.pdbx_seq_one_letter_code
_entity_poly.pdbx_strand_id
1 'polypeptide(L)'
;MYFVSDMPGGFGGFDIYKASCENGDWGIPENLGASINSSGDEIFPYIFEDSILFFSSNGRGGLGEHDIFRVNLLDDRSLRNMGVPFNLHSTTLGLSQKKKGSLVFLHPIE
;
A
#
# COMPACT_ATOMS: atom_id res chain seq x y z
N MET A 1 -8.98 -9.81 1.76
CA MET A 1 -8.21 -9.33 0.60
C MET A 1 -8.00 -7.83 0.73
N TYR A 2 -6.83 -7.35 0.33
CA TYR A 2 -6.54 -5.93 0.15
C TYR A 2 -6.33 -5.69 -1.34
N PHE A 3 -6.88 -4.60 -1.86
CA PHE A 3 -6.84 -4.26 -3.28
C PHE A 3 -7.00 -2.76 -3.46
N VAL A 4 -6.84 -2.27 -4.69
CA VAL A 4 -6.95 -0.85 -5.01
C VAL A 4 -8.08 -0.60 -6.00
N SER A 5 -8.74 0.54 -5.88
CA SER A 5 -9.82 0.94 -6.78
C SER A 5 -10.05 2.45 -6.74
N ASP A 6 -10.54 3.00 -7.83
CA ASP A 6 -11.00 4.38 -8.03
C ASP A 6 -12.53 4.52 -7.83
N MET A 7 -13.12 3.68 -6.96
CA MET A 7 -14.55 3.73 -6.65
C MET A 7 -14.99 5.14 -6.22
N PRO A 8 -16.18 5.61 -6.63
CA PRO A 8 -16.68 6.92 -6.23
C PRO A 8 -16.72 7.11 -4.70
N GLY A 9 -16.31 8.30 -4.24
CA GLY A 9 -16.27 8.63 -2.82
C GLY A 9 -14.98 8.25 -2.09
N GLY A 10 -13.95 7.83 -2.82
CA GLY A 10 -12.58 7.71 -2.31
C GLY A 10 -11.92 9.05 -1.98
N PHE A 11 -10.66 8.99 -1.53
CA PHE A 11 -9.85 10.12 -1.09
C PHE A 11 -9.01 10.74 -2.21
N GLY A 12 -8.59 9.93 -3.18
CA GLY A 12 -7.71 10.35 -4.27
C GLY A 12 -8.02 9.67 -5.60
N GLY A 13 -6.97 9.24 -6.30
CA GLY A 13 -7.08 8.44 -7.51
C GLY A 13 -7.43 7.00 -7.15
N PHE A 14 -6.42 6.13 -7.09
CA PHE A 14 -6.59 4.79 -6.53
C PHE A 14 -6.46 4.76 -5.01
N ASP A 15 -7.49 4.27 -4.33
CA ASP A 15 -7.48 4.06 -2.88
C ASP A 15 -7.31 2.58 -2.55
N ILE A 16 -6.74 2.27 -1.38
CA ILE A 16 -6.70 0.91 -0.83
C ILE A 16 -8.02 0.59 -0.11
N TYR A 17 -8.58 -0.56 -0.48
CA TYR A 17 -9.76 -1.17 0.13
C TYR A 17 -9.43 -2.54 0.72
N LYS A 18 -10.28 -2.99 1.65
CA LYS A 18 -10.27 -4.33 2.22
C LYS A 18 -11.64 -4.98 2.07
N ALA A 19 -11.68 -6.25 1.69
CA ALA A 19 -12.88 -7.08 1.74
C ALA A 19 -12.60 -8.39 2.48
N SER A 20 -13.50 -8.82 3.37
CA SER A 20 -13.49 -10.16 3.95
C SER A 20 -14.04 -11.18 2.94
N CYS A 21 -13.57 -12.42 3.04
CA CYS A 21 -14.15 -13.55 2.33
C CYS A 21 -14.59 -14.57 3.36
N GLU A 22 -15.88 -14.89 3.37
CA GLU A 22 -16.46 -15.88 4.26
C GLU A 22 -17.16 -16.93 3.40
N ASN A 23 -16.72 -18.19 3.50
CA ASN A 23 -17.27 -19.32 2.74
C ASN A 23 -17.31 -19.13 1.20
N GLY A 24 -16.40 -18.31 0.66
CA GLY A 24 -16.33 -18.02 -0.78
C GLY A 24 -17.10 -16.76 -1.20
N ASP A 25 -17.89 -16.17 -0.30
CA ASP A 25 -18.59 -14.91 -0.55
C ASP A 25 -17.74 -13.74 -0.09
N TRP A 26 -17.63 -12.71 -0.95
CA TRP A 26 -16.93 -11.48 -0.64
C TRP A 26 -17.88 -10.49 0.05
N GLY A 27 -17.43 -9.95 1.18
CA GLY A 27 -18.11 -8.85 1.87
C GLY A 27 -17.98 -7.53 1.12
N ILE A 28 -18.69 -6.52 1.62
CA ILE A 28 -18.63 -5.15 1.08
C ILE A 28 -17.20 -4.60 1.28
N PRO A 29 -16.57 -4.04 0.23
CA PRO A 29 -15.27 -3.38 0.37
C PRO A 29 -15.30 -2.18 1.32
N GLU A 30 -14.35 -2.14 2.23
CA GLU A 30 -14.12 -1.04 3.17
C GLU A 30 -12.91 -0.21 2.71
N ASN A 31 -13.10 1.09 2.50
CA ASN A 31 -12.00 2.02 2.26
C ASN A 31 -11.16 2.15 3.54
N LEU A 32 -9.83 2.08 3.43
CA LEU A 32 -8.95 2.12 4.60
C LEU A 32 -8.80 3.50 5.27
N GLY A 33 -9.45 4.54 4.73
CA GLY A 33 -9.54 5.87 5.33
C GLY A 33 -8.32 6.75 5.08
N ALA A 34 -8.47 8.04 5.39
CA ALA A 34 -7.47 9.09 5.11
C ALA A 34 -6.11 8.91 5.81
N SER A 35 -6.03 8.06 6.84
CA SER A 35 -4.75 7.73 7.48
C SER A 35 -3.87 6.85 6.58
N ILE A 36 -4.47 6.14 5.62
CA ILE A 36 -3.78 5.27 4.66
C ILE A 36 -3.90 5.84 3.25
N ASN A 37 -5.11 6.20 2.82
CA ASN A 37 -5.36 6.77 1.50
C ASN A 37 -5.14 8.30 1.49
N SER A 38 -4.63 8.83 0.39
CA SER A 38 -4.28 10.25 0.22
C SER A 38 -5.06 10.87 -0.94
N SER A 39 -4.72 12.09 -1.34
CA SER A 39 -5.27 12.69 -2.56
C SER A 39 -4.65 12.14 -3.85
N GLY A 40 -3.63 11.28 -3.74
CA GLY A 40 -2.93 10.66 -4.86
C GLY A 40 -3.40 9.24 -5.14
N ASP A 41 -2.52 8.44 -5.74
CA ASP A 41 -2.67 7.01 -5.96
C ASP A 41 -1.94 6.22 -4.89
N GLU A 42 -2.65 5.31 -4.24
CA GLU A 42 -2.10 4.23 -3.46
C GLU A 42 -2.18 2.91 -4.23
N ILE A 43 -1.02 2.32 -4.51
CA ILE A 43 -0.88 1.15 -5.39
C ILE A 43 -0.01 0.05 -4.77
N PHE A 44 -0.17 -1.18 -5.29
CA PHE A 44 0.56 -2.38 -4.87
C PHE A 44 0.47 -2.71 -3.36
N PRO A 45 -0.75 -2.80 -2.79
CA PRO A 45 -0.90 -3.18 -1.39
C PRO A 45 -0.41 -4.61 -1.17
N TYR A 46 0.37 -4.80 -0.11
CA TYR A 46 0.90 -6.10 0.29
C TYR A 46 0.84 -6.26 1.81
N ILE A 47 0.24 -7.35 2.28
CA ILE A 47 0.21 -7.71 3.70
C ILE A 47 1.37 -8.64 4.04
N PHE A 48 2.24 -8.17 4.93
CA PHE A 48 3.34 -8.93 5.49
C PHE A 48 3.02 -9.35 6.92
N GLU A 49 3.23 -10.64 7.22
CA GLU A 49 3.02 -11.22 8.56
C GLU A 49 1.66 -10.82 9.17
N ASP A 50 0.62 -10.88 8.33
CA ASP A 50 -0.80 -10.67 8.65
C ASP A 50 -1.19 -9.28 9.18
N SER A 51 -0.24 -8.38 9.42
CA SER A 51 -0.47 -7.13 10.15
C SER A 51 0.19 -5.91 9.54
N ILE A 52 1.29 -6.07 8.80
CA ILE A 52 2.02 -4.93 8.23
C ILE A 52 1.59 -4.77 6.77
N LEU A 53 0.85 -3.69 6.50
CA LEU A 53 0.52 -3.29 5.13
C LEU A 53 1.64 -2.42 4.59
N PHE A 54 2.24 -2.89 3.49
CA PHE A 54 3.10 -2.09 2.64
C PHE A 54 2.34 -1.66 1.39
N PHE A 55 2.62 -0.46 0.89
CA PHE A 55 2.03 0.06 -0.35
C PHE A 55 2.90 1.20 -0.88
N SER A 56 2.70 1.54 -2.16
CA SER A 56 3.31 2.71 -2.79
C SER A 56 2.33 3.87 -2.85
N SER A 57 2.78 5.10 -2.63
CA SER A 57 1.93 6.30 -2.69
C SER A 57 2.65 7.48 -3.37
N ASN A 58 1.92 8.22 -4.22
CA ASN A 58 2.37 9.48 -4.81
C ASN A 58 1.76 10.75 -4.16
N GLY A 59 0.78 10.59 -3.27
CA GLY A 59 0.06 11.72 -2.68
C GLY A 59 0.56 12.17 -1.31
N ARG A 60 1.66 11.57 -0.81
CA ARG A 60 2.17 11.80 0.56
C ARG A 60 3.54 12.48 0.62
N GLY A 61 4.08 12.89 -0.54
CA GLY A 61 5.43 13.41 -0.66
C GLY A 61 6.50 12.35 -0.41
N GLY A 62 7.75 12.61 -0.78
CA GLY A 62 8.75 11.56 -0.79
C GLY A 62 10.02 11.89 -1.54
N LEU A 63 10.83 10.86 -1.77
CA LEU A 63 12.08 10.94 -2.53
C LEU A 63 11.86 10.82 -4.05
N GLY A 64 10.85 10.04 -4.47
CA GLY A 64 10.47 9.86 -5.88
C GLY A 64 8.99 10.16 -6.15
N GLU A 65 8.52 9.85 -7.36
CA GLU A 65 7.10 10.03 -7.73
C GLU A 65 6.18 9.10 -6.94
N HIS A 66 6.64 7.88 -6.64
CA HIS A 66 5.98 6.97 -5.72
C HIS A 66 6.99 6.42 -4.72
N ASP A 67 6.64 6.53 -3.45
CA ASP A 67 7.42 6.05 -2.32
C ASP A 67 6.69 4.90 -1.63
N ILE A 68 7.45 3.96 -1.08
CA ILE A 68 6.91 2.88 -0.25
C ILE A 68 6.67 3.37 1.16
N PHE A 69 5.46 3.10 1.62
CA PHE A 69 5.02 3.30 2.99
C PHE A 69 4.68 1.96 3.63
N ARG A 70 4.75 1.94 4.96
CA ARG A 70 4.21 0.86 5.77
C ARG A 70 3.33 1.37 6.88
N VAL A 71 2.36 0.56 7.25
CA VAL A 71 1.51 0.76 8.42
C VAL A 71 1.27 -0.60 9.09
N ASN A 72 1.31 -0.63 10.42
CA ASN A 72 0.86 -1.80 11.17
C ASN A 72 -0.63 -1.64 11.47
N LEU A 73 -1.42 -2.62 11.06
CA LEU A 73 -2.88 -2.56 11.14
C LEU A 73 -3.42 -2.90 12.53
N LEU A 74 -2.56 -3.42 13.41
CA LEU A 74 -2.89 -3.84 14.78
C LEU A 74 -2.51 -2.81 15.85
N ASP A 75 -1.76 -1.76 15.51
CA ASP A 75 -1.35 -0.70 16.44
C ASP A 75 -2.09 0.62 16.17
N ASP A 76 -1.44 1.75 16.44
CA ASP A 76 -1.95 3.09 16.19
C ASP A 76 -2.13 3.42 14.70
N ARG A 77 -1.76 2.48 13.80
CA ARG A 77 -1.73 2.69 12.36
C ARG A 77 -0.84 3.86 11.97
N SER A 78 0.27 4.03 12.69
CA SER A 78 1.28 5.03 12.35
C SER A 78 1.88 4.75 10.97
N LEU A 79 1.56 5.63 10.03
CA LEU A 79 2.08 5.58 8.67
C LEU A 79 3.56 5.98 8.66
N ARG A 80 4.41 5.16 8.04
CA ARG A 80 5.85 5.41 7.94
C ARG A 80 6.32 5.30 6.50
N ASN A 81 6.95 6.35 5.99
CA ASN A 81 7.74 6.30 4.76
C ASN A 81 8.99 5.43 5.03
N MET A 82 9.28 4.48 4.13
CA MET A 82 10.38 3.53 4.32
C MET A 82 11.77 4.14 4.06
N GLY A 83 11.85 5.24 3.31
CA GLY A 83 13.10 5.93 2.98
C GLY A 83 14.13 5.05 2.25
N VAL A 84 15.35 5.54 2.15
CA VAL A 84 16.49 4.78 1.59
C VAL A 84 16.80 3.57 2.48
N PRO A 85 17.08 2.37 1.93
CA PRO A 85 17.27 2.05 0.51
C PRO A 85 16.01 1.59 -0.25
N PHE A 86 14.84 1.65 0.38
CA PHE A 86 13.58 1.16 -0.20
C PHE A 86 12.94 2.14 -1.17
N ASN A 87 13.16 3.44 -0.93
CA ASN A 87 12.77 4.53 -1.80
C ASN A 87 14.04 5.12 -2.42
N LEU A 88 14.07 5.16 -3.74
CA LEU A 88 15.14 5.79 -4.51
C LEU A 88 14.57 7.07 -5.17
N HIS A 89 15.44 7.91 -5.73
CA HIS A 89 14.98 9.05 -6.52
C HIS A 89 14.19 8.61 -7.76
N SER A 90 14.42 7.38 -8.24
CA SER A 90 13.57 6.70 -9.22
C SER A 90 12.37 6.05 -8.54
N THR A 91 11.22 6.08 -9.21
CA THR A 91 9.92 5.56 -8.76
C THR A 91 10.03 4.13 -8.22
N THR A 92 9.51 3.82 -7.03
CA THR A 92 9.40 2.42 -6.58
C THR A 92 8.04 1.86 -6.99
N LEU A 93 8.05 0.87 -7.88
CA LEU A 93 6.85 0.35 -8.53
C LEU A 93 6.21 -0.84 -7.82
N GLY A 94 6.82 -1.45 -6.80
CA GLY A 94 6.10 -2.53 -6.13
C GLY A 94 6.92 -3.44 -5.25
N LEU A 95 6.24 -4.49 -4.81
CA LEU A 95 6.68 -5.41 -3.76
C LEU A 95 6.38 -6.84 -4.17
N SER A 96 7.32 -7.74 -3.90
CA SER A 96 7.12 -9.18 -4.08
C SER A 96 7.76 -9.98 -2.96
N GLN A 97 7.13 -11.08 -2.56
CA GLN A 97 7.71 -12.00 -1.60
C GLN A 97 8.69 -12.94 -2.31
N LYS A 98 9.95 -12.95 -1.87
CA LYS A 98 10.97 -13.88 -2.39
C LYS A 98 10.94 -15.24 -1.68
N LYS A 99 10.68 -15.22 -0.36
CA LYS A 99 10.49 -16.38 0.50
C LYS A 99 9.72 -15.94 1.75
N LYS A 100 9.20 -16.90 2.52
CA LYS A 100 8.53 -16.59 3.80
C LYS A 100 9.43 -15.68 4.66
N GLY A 101 8.88 -14.56 5.10
CA GLY A 101 9.61 -13.55 5.89
C GLY A 101 10.57 -12.66 5.10
N SER A 102 10.53 -12.62 3.76
CA SER A 102 11.40 -11.74 2.96
C SER A 102 10.68 -11.07 1.79
N LEU A 103 10.79 -9.75 1.73
CA LEU A 103 10.27 -8.91 0.66
C LEU A 103 11.38 -8.41 -0.26
N VAL A 104 11.03 -8.21 -1.52
CA VAL A 104 11.85 -7.56 -2.54
C VAL A 104 11.07 -6.36 -3.05
N PHE A 105 11.77 -5.23 -3.14
CA PHE A 105 11.25 -3.97 -3.65
C PHE A 105 11.68 -3.83 -5.10
N LEU A 106 10.74 -3.51 -5.97
CA LEU A 106 10.94 -3.46 -7.42
C LEU A 106 11.02 -2.01 -7.86
N HIS A 107 12.09 -1.70 -8.59
CA HIS A 107 12.31 -0.42 -9.24
C HIS A 107 12.25 -0.62 -10.76
N PRO A 108 11.77 0.38 -11.53
CA PRO A 108 11.91 0.40 -12.97
C PRO A 108 13.38 0.22 -13.35
N ILE A 109 13.61 -0.56 -14.39
CA ILE A 109 14.92 -0.65 -15.03
C ILE A 109 15.01 0.61 -15.91
N GLU A 110 16.00 1.47 -15.67
CA GLU A 110 16.35 2.58 -16.55
C GLU A 110 16.89 2.10 -17.91
#